data_AF-A0A1E7FYS1-F1
#
_entry.id   AF-A0A1E7FYS1-F1
#
_cell.length_a   1.000
_cell.length_b   1.000
_cell.length_c   1.000
_cell.angle_alpha   90.00
_cell.angle_beta   90.00
_cell.angle_gamma   90.00
#
_symmetry.space_group_name_H-M   'P 1'
#
loop_
_entity.id
_entity.type
_entity.pdbx_description
1 polymer ?
#
loop_
_entity_poly.entity_id
_entity_poly.type
_entity_poly.pdbx_seq_one_letter_code
_entity_poly.pdbx_strand_id
1 'polypeptide(L)'
;MNDSDTSSSEDGDDHIYHHDDAEVEAEAETATAAAASERRRLHILKLISVLQRKVTYPTRTIDKIDHLVDDFLENLEDDVHQMLCSNDADANSYQGLDSNIDTEAEVEAIIRIFPNVLSKRKRIMWTDEDADHEHEERVLSLYRPIQLLAFTIHEDESLRINLKAVSFIPVVARLAIEFGCFDDKLRGGLLCHGTYPYDDANVLQNLMNSDSTLMNSDFTEIHNRDHHEHIEDMYLQVLIHLRQTGLLKKE
;
A
#
# COMPACT_ATOMS: atom_id res chain seq x y z
N MET A 1 23.50 -64.61 30.62
CA MET A 1 24.24 -65.46 29.66
C MET A 1 23.26 -65.95 28.63
N ASN A 2 23.17 -65.27 27.50
CA ASN A 2 22.88 -65.87 26.21
C ASN A 2 23.35 -64.91 25.14
N ASP A 3 24.32 -65.41 24.38
CA ASP A 3 24.90 -64.85 23.18
C ASP A 3 23.93 -65.01 21.99
N SER A 4 24.01 -64.09 21.05
CA SER A 4 23.61 -64.16 19.62
C SER A 4 23.54 -62.71 19.13
N ASP A 5 24.61 -62.10 18.63
CA ASP A 5 25.51 -62.47 17.53
C ASP A 5 24.84 -62.35 16.14
N THR A 6 25.50 -61.56 15.30
CA THR A 6 25.38 -61.44 13.83
C THR A 6 24.11 -60.88 13.19
N SER A 7 24.24 -59.67 12.63
CA SER A 7 23.81 -59.36 11.26
C SER A 7 24.42 -58.03 10.81
N SER A 8 25.58 -58.14 10.16
CA SER A 8 26.19 -57.09 9.36
C SER A 8 25.27 -56.68 8.21
N SER A 9 24.84 -55.43 8.16
CA SER A 9 24.31 -54.82 6.94
C SER A 9 25.28 -53.75 6.47
N GLU A 10 25.96 -54.12 5.39
CA GLU A 10 26.87 -53.38 4.53
C GLU A 10 26.53 -51.88 4.39
N ASP A 11 27.51 -51.05 4.70
CA ASP A 11 27.60 -49.64 4.32
C ASP A 11 27.65 -49.54 2.79
N GLY A 12 26.47 -49.38 2.18
CA GLY A 12 26.31 -48.99 0.78
C GLY A 12 26.40 -47.47 0.66
N ASP A 13 27.64 -47.00 0.46
CA ASP A 13 28.00 -45.67 0.01
C ASP A 13 27.47 -45.44 -1.42
N ASP A 14 26.27 -44.86 -1.52
CA ASP A 14 25.69 -44.34 -2.78
C ASP A 14 25.28 -42.88 -2.57
N HIS A 15 26.27 -42.03 -2.24
CA HIS A 15 26.17 -40.58 -2.41
C HIS A 15 26.37 -40.23 -3.89
N ILE A 16 25.44 -40.65 -4.75
CA ILE A 16 25.37 -40.19 -6.14
C ILE A 16 24.75 -38.79 -6.16
N TYR A 17 25.52 -37.86 -6.71
CA TYR A 17 25.25 -36.43 -6.85
C TYR A 17 23.94 -36.16 -7.62
N HIS A 18 22.89 -35.71 -6.91
CA HIS A 18 21.73 -35.03 -7.50
C HIS A 18 21.95 -33.51 -7.61
N HIS A 19 23.13 -33.09 -8.07
CA HIS A 19 23.46 -31.65 -8.15
C HIS A 19 23.10 -31.00 -9.49
N ASP A 20 22.90 -31.79 -10.55
CA ASP A 20 22.74 -31.27 -11.91
C ASP A 20 21.30 -30.87 -12.28
N ASP A 21 20.28 -31.38 -11.58
CA ASP A 21 18.87 -31.11 -11.92
C ASP A 21 18.43 -29.68 -11.51
N ALA A 22 19.02 -29.12 -10.44
CA ALA A 22 18.65 -27.79 -9.94
C ALA A 22 19.19 -26.64 -10.81
N GLU A 23 20.33 -26.85 -11.48
CA GLU A 23 20.97 -25.82 -12.31
C GLU A 23 20.23 -25.64 -13.65
N VAL A 24 19.71 -26.74 -14.22
CA VAL A 24 18.92 -26.72 -15.47
C VAL A 24 17.55 -26.05 -15.28
N GLU A 25 16.91 -26.24 -14.12
CA GLU A 25 15.60 -25.62 -13.83
C GLU A 25 15.73 -24.10 -13.64
N ALA A 26 16.76 -23.63 -12.93
CA ALA A 26 17.03 -22.20 -12.76
C ALA A 26 17.36 -21.49 -14.10
N GLU A 27 18.14 -22.13 -14.98
CA GLU A 27 18.42 -21.59 -16.32
C GLU A 27 17.16 -21.49 -17.19
N ALA A 28 16.27 -22.49 -17.13
CA ALA A 28 15.01 -22.46 -17.86
C ALA A 28 14.09 -21.34 -17.34
N GLU A 29 13.95 -21.18 -16.03
CA GLU A 29 13.15 -20.10 -15.43
C GLU A 29 13.67 -18.71 -15.81
N THR A 30 14.98 -18.47 -15.70
CA THR A 30 15.57 -17.18 -16.08
C THR A 30 15.38 -16.87 -17.57
N ALA A 31 15.51 -17.87 -18.45
CA ALA A 31 15.27 -17.70 -19.88
C ALA A 31 13.80 -17.35 -20.19
N THR A 32 12.84 -17.98 -19.50
CA THR A 32 11.42 -17.67 -19.69
C THR A 32 11.05 -16.27 -19.19
N ALA A 33 11.59 -15.84 -18.04
CA ALA A 33 11.40 -14.50 -17.51
C ALA A 33 11.98 -13.42 -18.44
N ALA A 34 13.19 -13.65 -18.99
CA ALA A 34 13.82 -12.75 -19.95
C ALA A 34 12.99 -12.62 -21.23
N ALA A 35 12.48 -13.73 -21.78
CA ALA A 35 11.63 -13.71 -22.97
C ALA A 35 10.30 -12.98 -22.73
N ALA A 36 9.69 -13.12 -21.55
CA ALA A 36 8.49 -12.40 -21.16
C ALA A 36 8.73 -10.88 -21.06
N SER A 37 9.85 -10.48 -20.44
CA SER A 37 10.27 -9.07 -20.33
C SER A 37 10.46 -8.42 -21.71
N GLU A 38 11.15 -9.11 -22.62
CA GLU A 38 11.37 -8.60 -23.99
C GLU A 38 10.05 -8.44 -24.77
N ARG A 39 9.12 -9.40 -24.64
CA ARG A 39 7.78 -9.27 -25.24
C ARG A 39 7.03 -8.05 -24.69
N ARG A 40 7.08 -7.83 -23.37
CA ARG A 40 6.46 -6.66 -22.72
C ARG A 40 7.06 -5.35 -23.26
N ARG A 41 8.41 -5.28 -23.37
CA ARG A 41 9.12 -4.12 -23.92
C ARG A 41 8.70 -3.81 -25.35
N LEU A 42 8.61 -4.82 -26.21
CA LEU A 42 8.17 -4.66 -27.60
C LEU A 42 6.72 -4.16 -27.70
N HIS A 43 5.83 -4.65 -26.83
CA HIS A 43 4.45 -4.16 -26.76
C HIS A 43 4.37 -2.68 -26.35
N ILE A 44 5.15 -2.27 -25.34
CA ILE A 44 5.23 -0.86 -24.91
C ILE A 44 5.74 0.03 -26.04
N LEU A 45 6.81 -0.36 -26.73
CA LEU A 45 7.34 0.40 -27.86
C LEU A 45 6.33 0.53 -29.00
N LYS A 46 5.57 -0.53 -29.28
CA LYS A 46 4.49 -0.50 -30.26
C LYS A 46 3.39 0.46 -29.85
N LEU A 47 2.97 0.47 -28.58
CA LEU A 47 1.99 1.41 -28.04
C LEU A 47 2.47 2.86 -28.18
N ILE A 48 3.71 3.16 -27.75
CA ILE A 48 4.32 4.49 -27.89
C ILE A 48 4.32 4.93 -29.36
N SER A 49 4.70 4.04 -30.29
CA SER A 49 4.71 4.35 -31.72
C SER A 49 3.31 4.68 -32.27
N VAL A 50 2.27 3.95 -31.83
CA VAL A 50 0.88 4.23 -32.18
C VAL A 50 0.47 5.61 -31.67
N LEU A 51 0.76 5.93 -30.41
CA LEU A 51 0.41 7.21 -29.80
C LEU A 51 1.14 8.39 -30.45
N GLN A 52 2.45 8.25 -30.75
CA GLN A 52 3.25 9.29 -31.41
C GLN A 52 2.75 9.64 -32.81
N ARG A 53 2.21 8.65 -33.54
CA ARG A 53 1.75 8.83 -34.93
C ARG A 53 0.26 9.14 -35.04
N LYS A 54 -0.45 9.24 -33.92
CA LYS A 54 -1.92 9.36 -33.85
C LYS A 54 -2.49 10.43 -34.78
N VAL A 55 -1.87 11.61 -34.85
CA VAL A 55 -2.33 12.75 -35.68
C VAL A 55 -2.36 12.47 -37.19
N THR A 56 -1.71 11.39 -37.64
CA THR A 56 -1.65 10.99 -39.05
C THR A 56 -2.71 9.96 -39.44
N TYR A 57 -3.46 9.43 -38.46
CA TYR A 57 -4.45 8.40 -38.70
C TYR A 57 -5.80 8.99 -39.17
N PRO A 58 -6.66 8.21 -39.84
CA PRO A 58 -8.02 8.63 -40.12
C PRO A 58 -8.78 9.00 -38.84
N THR A 59 -9.67 9.99 -38.90
CA THR A 59 -10.43 10.51 -37.74
C THR A 59 -11.08 9.40 -36.90
N ARG A 60 -11.74 8.43 -37.54
CA ARG A 60 -12.34 7.28 -36.83
C ARG A 60 -11.35 6.49 -35.97
N THR A 61 -10.11 6.37 -36.41
CA THR A 61 -9.05 5.68 -35.67
C THR A 61 -8.53 6.55 -34.53
N ILE A 62 -8.42 7.87 -34.76
CA ILE A 62 -8.07 8.85 -33.72
C ILE A 62 -9.06 8.78 -32.57
N ASP A 63 -10.36 8.91 -32.86
CA ASP A 63 -11.42 8.89 -31.85
C ASP A 63 -11.42 7.59 -31.02
N LYS A 64 -11.15 6.45 -31.66
CA LYS A 64 -11.02 5.17 -30.96
C LYS A 64 -9.78 5.12 -30.06
N ILE A 65 -8.66 5.68 -30.51
CA ILE A 65 -7.44 5.75 -29.68
C ILE A 65 -7.68 6.70 -28.51
N ASP A 66 -8.33 7.85 -28.72
CA ASP A 66 -8.73 8.78 -27.66
C ASP A 66 -9.53 8.06 -26.57
N HIS A 67 -10.64 7.43 -26.93
CA HIS A 67 -11.48 6.70 -25.97
C HIS A 67 -10.70 5.63 -25.19
N LEU A 68 -9.83 4.86 -25.87
CA LEU A 68 -9.04 3.83 -25.19
C LEU A 68 -7.98 4.42 -24.24
N VAL A 69 -7.43 5.58 -24.57
CA VAL A 69 -6.48 6.29 -23.70
C VAL A 69 -7.22 6.87 -22.50
N ASP A 70 -8.38 7.48 -22.71
CA ASP A 70 -9.21 8.02 -21.64
C ASP A 70 -9.63 6.91 -20.65
N ASP A 71 -10.18 5.81 -21.16
CA ASP A 71 -10.53 4.64 -20.33
C ASP A 71 -9.31 4.11 -19.55
N PHE A 72 -8.14 4.01 -20.20
CA PHE A 72 -6.93 3.52 -19.54
C PHE A 72 -6.48 4.45 -18.42
N LEU A 73 -6.50 5.76 -18.64
CA LEU A 73 -6.09 6.76 -17.65
C LEU A 73 -7.06 6.83 -16.49
N GLU A 74 -8.37 6.77 -16.74
CA GLU A 74 -9.40 6.76 -15.69
C GLU A 74 -9.25 5.52 -14.79
N ASN A 75 -9.14 4.34 -15.39
CA ASN A 75 -8.94 3.11 -14.63
C ASN A 75 -7.64 3.13 -13.82
N LEU A 76 -6.55 3.62 -14.41
CA LEU A 76 -5.27 3.72 -13.71
C LEU A 76 -5.32 4.77 -12.57
N GLU A 77 -6.00 5.90 -12.76
CA GLU A 77 -6.23 6.88 -11.70
C GLU A 77 -7.02 6.28 -10.52
N ASP A 78 -8.06 5.51 -10.83
CA ASP A 78 -8.87 4.81 -9.83
C ASP A 78 -8.06 3.74 -9.09
N ASP A 79 -7.26 2.95 -9.80
CA ASP A 79 -6.36 1.95 -9.20
C ASP A 79 -5.35 2.62 -8.24
N VAL A 80 -4.77 3.76 -8.64
CA VAL A 80 -3.85 4.53 -7.78
C VAL A 80 -4.57 5.09 -6.56
N HIS A 81 -5.78 5.61 -6.73
CA HIS A 81 -6.59 6.08 -5.59
C HIS A 81 -6.93 4.93 -4.64
N GLN A 82 -7.29 3.76 -5.16
CA GLN A 82 -7.56 2.56 -4.39
C GLN A 82 -6.32 2.08 -3.64
N MET A 83 -5.16 2.02 -4.30
CA MET A 83 -3.88 1.65 -3.69
C MET A 83 -3.54 2.58 -2.51
N LEU A 84 -3.68 3.91 -2.68
CA LEU A 84 -3.40 4.88 -1.62
C LEU A 84 -4.42 4.85 -0.47
N CYS A 85 -5.62 4.36 -0.73
CA CYS A 85 -6.70 4.33 0.25
C CYS A 85 -7.04 2.93 0.75
N SER A 86 -6.29 1.90 0.36
CA SER A 86 -6.51 0.53 0.81
C SER A 86 -6.11 0.43 2.27
N ASN A 87 -7.04 -0.06 3.08
CA ASN A 87 -6.98 0.01 4.54
C ASN A 87 -7.41 -1.30 5.20
N ASP A 88 -7.55 -2.36 4.41
CA ASP A 88 -7.92 -3.71 4.83
C ASP A 88 -6.65 -4.46 5.25
N ALA A 89 -6.33 -4.43 6.54
CA ALA A 89 -5.09 -5.00 7.09
C ALA A 89 -5.06 -6.53 7.05
N ASP A 90 -6.22 -7.16 7.11
CA ASP A 90 -6.37 -8.60 7.36
C ASP A 90 -6.64 -9.40 6.09
N ALA A 91 -6.89 -8.72 4.96
CA ALA A 91 -6.91 -9.37 3.67
C ALA A 91 -5.56 -10.05 3.39
N ASN A 92 -5.62 -11.37 3.16
CA ASN A 92 -4.53 -12.17 2.57
C ASN A 92 -4.01 -11.59 1.23
N SER A 93 -4.75 -10.63 0.66
CA SER A 93 -4.41 -9.86 -0.52
C SER A 93 -4.44 -8.36 -0.25
N TYR A 94 -3.69 -7.87 0.75
CA TYR A 94 -3.52 -6.43 0.96
C TYR A 94 -3.09 -5.74 -0.36
N GLN A 95 -3.92 -4.82 -0.86
CA GLN A 95 -3.72 -4.13 -2.15
C GLN A 95 -3.21 -2.68 -1.99
N GLY A 96 -2.84 -2.29 -0.77
CA GLY A 96 -2.34 -0.95 -0.48
C GLY A 96 -0.84 -0.82 -0.65
N LEU A 97 -0.32 0.36 -0.33
CA LEU A 97 1.11 0.60 -0.24
C LEU A 97 1.75 -0.27 0.84
N ASP A 98 2.84 -0.95 0.50
CA ASP A 98 3.61 -1.81 1.38
C ASP A 98 5.10 -1.46 1.33
N SER A 99 5.64 -0.91 2.42
CA SER A 99 7.03 -0.47 2.51
C SER A 99 8.06 -1.58 2.34
N ASN A 100 7.65 -2.86 2.36
CA ASN A 100 8.54 -3.98 2.06
C ASN A 100 8.66 -4.25 0.55
N ILE A 101 7.72 -3.75 -0.24
CA ILE A 101 7.57 -4.04 -1.68
C ILE A 101 7.78 -2.76 -2.49
N ASP A 102 7.12 -1.67 -2.08
CA ASP A 102 7.10 -0.40 -2.78
C ASP A 102 8.19 0.54 -2.28
N THR A 103 8.81 1.26 -3.21
CA THR A 103 9.78 2.31 -2.90
C THR A 103 9.14 3.70 -2.96
N GLU A 104 9.68 4.65 -2.20
CA GLU A 104 9.25 6.05 -2.26
C GLU A 104 9.29 6.63 -3.69
N ALA A 105 10.26 6.20 -4.51
CA ALA A 105 10.42 6.67 -5.88
C ALA A 105 9.30 6.16 -6.81
N GLU A 106 8.84 4.92 -6.62
CA GLU A 106 7.73 4.35 -7.38
C GLU A 106 6.41 5.04 -7.01
N VAL A 107 6.16 5.23 -5.71
CA VAL A 107 4.99 5.94 -5.20
C VAL A 107 4.99 7.40 -5.68
N GLU A 108 6.13 8.07 -5.64
CA GLU A 108 6.28 9.41 -6.18
C GLU A 108 6.02 9.45 -7.70
N ALA A 109 6.59 8.52 -8.46
CA ALA A 109 6.43 8.47 -9.91
C ALA A 109 4.96 8.36 -10.31
N ILE A 110 4.19 7.49 -9.65
CA ILE A 110 2.78 7.29 -9.99
C ILE A 110 1.88 8.45 -9.54
N ILE A 111 2.14 9.04 -8.36
CA ILE A 111 1.41 10.23 -7.89
C ILE A 111 1.64 11.43 -8.81
N ARG A 112 2.85 11.61 -9.35
CA ARG A 112 3.15 12.69 -10.29
C ARG A 112 2.35 12.58 -11.59
N ILE A 113 1.92 11.38 -11.97
CA ILE A 113 1.03 11.17 -13.13
C ILE A 113 -0.41 11.59 -12.78
N PHE A 114 -0.88 11.30 -11.56
CA PHE A 114 -2.25 11.54 -11.12
C PHE A 114 -2.32 12.36 -9.81
N PRO A 115 -1.87 13.62 -9.77
CA PRO A 115 -1.78 14.38 -8.52
C PRO A 115 -3.14 14.61 -7.84
N ASN A 116 -4.23 14.63 -8.61
CA ASN A 116 -5.58 14.86 -8.09
C ASN A 116 -6.03 13.79 -7.08
N VAL A 117 -5.50 12.55 -7.18
CA VAL A 117 -5.85 11.45 -6.27
C VAL A 117 -5.57 11.78 -4.81
N LEU A 118 -4.55 12.60 -4.54
CA LEU A 118 -4.17 13.04 -3.19
C LEU A 118 -5.30 13.79 -2.48
N SER A 119 -6.15 14.45 -3.26
CA SER A 119 -7.30 15.23 -2.79
C SER A 119 -8.64 14.53 -3.07
N LYS A 120 -8.67 13.27 -3.53
CA LYS A 120 -9.92 12.54 -3.76
C LYS A 120 -10.37 11.86 -2.45
N ARG A 121 -11.63 12.05 -2.04
CA ARG A 121 -12.15 11.45 -0.79
C ARG A 121 -12.53 10.00 -1.03
N LYS A 122 -12.09 9.08 -0.17
CA LYS A 122 -12.67 7.74 -0.07
C LYS A 122 -13.87 7.79 0.86
N ARG A 123 -14.98 7.19 0.42
CA ARG A 123 -16.16 6.94 1.25
C ARG A 123 -15.97 5.61 1.96
N ILE A 124 -16.14 5.62 3.28
CA ILE A 124 -16.17 4.42 4.10
C ILE A 124 -17.53 4.38 4.78
N MET A 125 -18.21 3.24 4.63
CA MET A 125 -19.51 2.98 5.20
C MET A 125 -19.30 2.15 6.46
N TRP A 126 -19.84 2.63 7.57
CA TRP A 126 -19.90 1.90 8.83
C TRP A 126 -21.28 1.30 9.01
N THR A 127 -21.34 0.12 9.60
CA THR A 127 -22.61 -0.55 9.93
C THR A 127 -22.79 -0.52 11.42
N ASP A 128 -23.74 0.29 11.90
CA ASP A 128 -24.11 0.29 13.31
C ASP A 128 -24.77 -1.06 13.65
N GLU A 129 -23.99 -1.98 14.23
CA GLU A 129 -24.46 -3.31 14.61
C GLU A 129 -25.53 -3.27 15.71
N ASP A 130 -25.57 -2.17 16.49
CA ASP A 130 -26.49 -1.97 17.62
C ASP A 130 -27.84 -1.35 17.20
N ALA A 131 -27.98 -0.91 15.95
CA ALA A 131 -29.24 -0.37 15.46
C ALA A 131 -30.27 -1.51 15.29
N ASP A 132 -31.25 -1.55 16.21
CA ASP A 132 -32.47 -2.36 16.05
C ASP A 132 -32.92 -2.31 14.58
N HIS A 133 -33.10 -3.49 13.96
CA HIS A 133 -33.21 -3.77 12.50
C HIS A 133 -34.15 -2.89 11.63
N GLU A 134 -34.80 -1.87 12.18
CA GLU A 134 -35.69 -0.97 11.47
C GLU A 134 -34.98 0.25 10.85
N HIS A 135 -33.77 0.64 11.29
CA HIS A 135 -33.05 1.80 10.73
C HIS A 135 -31.52 1.61 10.66
N GLU A 136 -30.99 0.94 9.61
CA GLU A 136 -29.56 0.99 9.25
C GLU A 136 -29.18 2.42 8.82
N GLU A 137 -28.89 3.32 9.76
CA GLU A 137 -28.28 4.61 9.45
C GLU A 137 -26.78 4.39 9.19
N ARG A 138 -26.41 4.29 7.91
CA ARG A 138 -24.99 4.19 7.52
C ARG A 138 -24.30 5.52 7.76
N VAL A 139 -23.40 5.56 8.73
CA VAL A 139 -22.53 6.73 8.92
C VAL A 139 -21.50 6.75 7.80
N LEU A 140 -21.50 7.83 7.02
CA LEU A 140 -20.59 8.04 5.90
C LEU A 140 -19.35 8.81 6.38
N SER A 141 -18.22 8.13 6.49
CA SER A 141 -16.93 8.80 6.66
C SER A 141 -16.31 9.14 5.32
N LEU A 142 -15.72 10.34 5.25
CA LEU A 142 -14.91 10.77 4.12
C LEU A 142 -13.47 10.96 4.57
N TYR A 143 -12.58 10.11 4.06
CA TYR A 143 -11.16 10.19 4.35
C TYR A 143 -10.37 10.64 3.12
N ARG A 144 -9.29 11.37 3.34
CA ARG A 144 -8.25 11.63 2.34
C ARG A 144 -7.26 10.46 2.35
N PRO A 145 -6.59 10.18 1.22
CA PRO A 145 -5.62 9.08 1.15
C PRO A 145 -4.56 9.17 2.25
N ILE A 146 -3.99 10.37 2.49
CA ILE A 146 -2.97 10.57 3.54
C ILE A 146 -3.43 10.18 4.95
N GLN A 147 -4.74 10.27 5.25
CA GLN A 147 -5.29 9.82 6.54
C GLN A 147 -5.26 8.30 6.64
N LEU A 148 -5.61 7.60 5.56
CA LEU A 148 -5.63 6.13 5.47
C LEU A 148 -4.22 5.51 5.38
N LEU A 149 -3.18 6.31 5.15
CA LEU A 149 -1.80 5.86 5.29
C LEU A 149 -1.35 5.80 6.76
N ALA A 150 -2.03 6.50 7.67
CA ALA A 150 -1.70 6.49 9.09
C ALA A 150 -2.38 5.34 9.84
N PHE A 151 -3.55 4.89 9.37
CA PHE A 151 -4.31 3.84 10.03
C PHE A 151 -5.03 2.91 9.05
N THR A 152 -5.28 1.69 9.49
CA THR A 152 -6.16 0.69 8.87
C THR A 152 -7.47 0.61 9.65
N ILE A 153 -8.51 0.09 9.00
CA ILE A 153 -9.81 -0.16 9.62
C ILE A 153 -9.97 -1.67 9.65
N HIS A 154 -10.08 -2.22 10.84
CA HIS A 154 -10.26 -3.64 11.06
C HIS A 154 -11.75 -4.03 10.97
N GLU A 155 -12.05 -5.32 10.87
CA GLU A 155 -13.44 -5.85 10.75
C GLU A 155 -14.34 -5.43 11.92
N ASP A 156 -13.78 -5.22 13.11
CA ASP A 156 -14.47 -4.76 14.33
C ASP A 156 -14.61 -3.23 14.40
N GLU A 157 -14.44 -2.57 13.26
CA GLU A 157 -14.43 -1.12 13.09
C GLU A 157 -13.33 -0.38 13.89
N SER A 158 -12.41 -1.10 14.52
CA SER A 158 -11.30 -0.49 15.24
C SER A 158 -10.26 0.10 14.27
N LEU A 159 -9.76 1.29 14.63
CA LEU A 159 -8.64 1.89 13.92
C LEU A 159 -7.34 1.27 14.43
N ARG A 160 -6.53 0.75 13.52
CA ARG A 160 -5.20 0.20 13.82
C ARG A 160 -4.14 0.96 13.04
N ILE A 161 -2.89 0.80 13.40
CA ILE A 161 -1.80 1.52 12.74
C ILE A 161 -1.47 0.85 11.40
N ASN A 162 -1.36 1.65 10.33
CA ASN A 162 -0.98 1.14 9.02
C ASN A 162 0.55 1.06 8.89
N LEU A 163 1.17 0.07 9.53
CA LEU A 163 2.63 -0.11 9.52
C LEU A 163 3.21 -0.29 8.12
N LYS A 164 2.42 -0.82 7.18
CA LYS A 164 2.83 -1.02 5.79
C LYS A 164 2.96 0.29 5.02
N ALA A 165 2.14 1.28 5.33
CA ALA A 165 2.01 2.49 4.52
C ALA A 165 2.50 3.78 5.20
N VAL A 166 2.67 3.78 6.54
CA VAL A 166 2.95 4.99 7.32
C VAL A 166 4.24 5.70 6.88
N SER A 167 5.25 4.95 6.42
CA SER A 167 6.53 5.50 5.96
C SER A 167 6.39 6.36 4.70
N PHE A 168 5.32 6.23 3.92
CA PHE A 168 5.07 7.03 2.72
C PHE A 168 4.41 8.40 3.02
N ILE A 169 3.95 8.65 4.25
CA ILE A 169 3.31 9.92 4.65
C ILE A 169 4.16 11.14 4.29
N PRO A 170 5.49 11.20 4.55
CA PRO A 170 6.30 12.36 4.20
C PRO A 170 6.33 12.66 2.71
N VAL A 171 6.46 11.62 1.87
CA VAL A 171 6.47 11.75 0.40
C VAL A 171 5.13 12.28 -0.09
N VAL A 172 4.03 11.68 0.39
CA VAL A 172 2.67 12.04 0.00
C VAL A 172 2.33 13.48 0.43
N ALA A 173 2.67 13.86 1.67
CA ALA A 173 2.46 15.23 2.15
C ALA A 173 3.26 16.27 1.34
N ARG A 174 4.52 15.97 1.04
CA ARG A 174 5.38 16.84 0.22
C ARG A 174 4.81 17.02 -1.18
N LEU A 175 4.41 15.94 -1.84
CA LEU A 175 3.80 16.01 -3.18
C LEU A 175 2.47 16.76 -3.16
N ALA A 176 1.66 16.55 -2.13
CA ALA A 176 0.40 17.28 -1.98
C ALA A 176 0.59 18.80 -1.86
N ILE A 177 1.69 19.25 -1.24
CA ILE A 177 2.07 20.68 -1.21
C ILE A 177 2.59 21.12 -2.58
N GLU A 178 3.48 20.33 -3.19
CA GLU A 178 4.04 20.64 -4.52
C GLU A 178 2.94 20.88 -5.56
N PHE A 179 1.89 20.07 -5.54
CA PHE A 179 0.77 20.16 -6.47
C PHE A 179 -0.37 21.09 -6.00
N GLY A 180 -0.25 21.72 -4.83
CA GLY A 180 -1.29 22.60 -4.29
C GLY A 180 -2.63 21.89 -4.04
N CYS A 181 -2.58 20.60 -3.68
CA CYS A 181 -3.79 19.79 -3.44
C CYS A 181 -4.58 20.24 -2.21
N PHE A 182 -3.96 21.02 -1.32
CA PHE A 182 -4.55 21.53 -0.09
C PHE A 182 -4.13 22.98 0.17
N ASP A 183 -4.89 23.69 1.01
CA ASP A 183 -4.48 24.99 1.55
C ASP A 183 -3.17 24.84 2.35
N ASP A 184 -2.30 25.84 2.27
CA ASP A 184 -1.00 25.85 2.96
C ASP A 184 -1.13 25.56 4.47
N LYS A 185 -2.24 25.99 5.09
CA LYS A 185 -2.51 25.74 6.52
C LYS A 185 -2.76 24.28 6.84
N LEU A 186 -3.16 23.47 5.85
CA LEU A 186 -3.37 22.03 6.02
C LEU A 186 -2.08 21.23 5.87
N ARG A 187 -0.96 21.88 5.50
CA ARG A 187 0.40 21.31 5.42
C ARG A 187 0.43 19.98 4.65
N GLY A 188 -0.07 19.98 3.41
CA GLY A 188 -0.12 18.76 2.58
C GLY A 188 -1.14 17.73 3.04
N GLY A 189 -2.14 18.16 3.81
CA GLY A 189 -3.20 17.30 4.34
C GLY A 189 -2.88 16.68 5.71
N LEU A 190 -1.70 16.93 6.26
CA LEU A 190 -1.30 16.46 7.59
C LEU A 190 -2.24 16.93 8.71
N LEU A 191 -2.88 18.08 8.53
CA LEU A 191 -3.84 18.69 9.47
C LEU A 191 -5.30 18.52 9.02
N CYS A 192 -5.58 17.67 8.03
CA CYS A 192 -6.95 17.32 7.66
C CYS A 192 -7.58 16.49 8.78
N HIS A 193 -8.76 16.92 9.21
CA HIS A 193 -9.59 16.17 10.15
C HIS A 193 -10.52 15.24 9.37
N GLY A 194 -10.85 14.09 9.94
CA GLY A 194 -11.92 13.25 9.43
C GLY A 194 -13.25 14.01 9.42
N THR A 195 -14.19 13.58 8.59
CA THR A 195 -15.59 14.06 8.71
C THR A 195 -16.41 13.19 9.64
N TYR A 196 -15.80 12.24 10.33
CA TYR A 196 -16.49 11.34 11.24
C TYR A 196 -16.75 12.07 12.55
N PRO A 197 -17.99 12.06 13.08
CA PRO A 197 -18.37 12.86 14.24
C PRO A 197 -17.61 12.52 15.53
N TYR A 198 -16.93 11.37 15.58
CA TYR A 198 -16.19 10.89 16.75
C TYR A 198 -14.68 10.82 16.54
N ASP A 199 -14.20 11.04 15.30
CA ASP A 199 -12.77 10.99 14.97
C ASP A 199 -12.32 12.33 14.39
N ASP A 200 -12.01 13.24 15.32
CA ASP A 200 -11.39 14.53 15.03
C ASP A 200 -9.86 14.42 14.91
N ALA A 201 -9.28 13.20 14.90
CA ALA A 201 -7.84 13.07 14.82
C ALA A 201 -7.35 13.35 13.39
N ASN A 202 -6.38 14.26 13.28
CA ASN A 202 -5.61 14.44 12.05
C ASN A 202 -4.40 13.51 11.99
N VAL A 203 -3.73 13.46 10.84
CA VAL A 203 -2.58 12.58 10.59
C VAL A 203 -1.47 12.78 11.64
N LEU A 204 -1.19 14.02 12.02
CA LEU A 204 -0.16 14.30 13.03
C LEU A 204 -0.57 13.82 14.42
N GLN A 205 -1.83 13.98 14.80
CA GLN A 205 -2.34 13.44 16.06
C GLN A 205 -2.26 11.92 16.07
N ASN A 206 -2.63 11.25 14.97
CA ASN A 206 -2.51 9.80 14.83
C ASN A 206 -1.05 9.34 14.98
N LEU A 207 -0.09 10.06 14.38
CA LEU A 207 1.35 9.76 14.52
C LEU A 207 1.91 10.01 15.94
N MET A 208 1.26 10.86 16.73
CA MET A 208 1.69 11.14 18.12
C MET A 208 1.00 10.21 19.13
N ASN A 209 -0.15 9.64 18.78
CA ASN A 209 -0.98 8.84 19.66
C ASN A 209 -0.75 7.34 19.42
N SER A 210 0.46 6.86 19.71
CA SER A 210 0.84 5.44 19.57
C SER A 210 0.02 4.48 20.45
N ASP A 211 -0.66 5.00 21.47
CA ASP A 211 -1.22 4.22 22.58
C ASP A 211 -2.76 4.24 22.64
N SER A 212 -3.44 5.18 21.94
CA SER A 212 -4.89 5.39 22.15
C SER A 212 -5.80 4.37 21.45
N THR A 213 -5.29 3.62 20.49
CA THR A 213 -6.02 2.55 19.78
C THR A 213 -6.26 1.31 20.64
N LEU A 214 -5.70 1.26 21.86
CA LEU A 214 -5.93 0.19 22.84
C LEU A 214 -7.24 0.31 23.63
N MET A 215 -8.09 1.30 23.34
CA MET A 215 -9.25 1.56 24.19
C MET A 215 -10.40 0.53 24.07
N ASN A 216 -10.40 -0.35 23.05
CA ASN A 216 -11.54 -1.26 22.82
C ASN A 216 -11.23 -2.76 22.62
N SER A 217 -9.97 -3.20 22.54
CA SER A 217 -9.70 -4.64 22.39
C SER A 217 -9.45 -5.32 23.74
N ASP A 218 -10.25 -6.36 23.97
CA ASP A 218 -10.28 -7.25 25.11
C ASP A 218 -8.87 -7.82 25.43
N PHE A 219 -8.13 -7.17 26.34
CA PHE A 219 -7.06 -7.61 27.25
C PHE A 219 -6.01 -8.68 26.88
N THR A 220 -6.00 -9.32 25.71
CA THR A 220 -5.12 -10.48 25.43
C THR A 220 -3.81 -10.16 24.73
N GLU A 221 -3.63 -8.96 24.16
CA GLU A 221 -2.37 -8.55 23.49
C GLU A 221 -1.52 -7.55 24.30
N ILE A 222 -1.83 -7.35 25.59
CA ILE A 222 -1.17 -6.38 26.49
C ILE A 222 0.35 -6.61 26.69
N HIS A 223 0.98 -7.62 26.09
CA HIS A 223 2.33 -8.05 26.48
C HIS A 223 3.41 -8.12 25.40
N ASN A 224 3.17 -7.68 24.16
CA ASN A 224 4.27 -7.56 23.21
C ASN A 224 4.89 -6.16 23.25
N ARG A 225 5.63 -5.88 24.33
CA ARG A 225 6.40 -4.62 24.49
C ARG A 225 7.23 -4.30 23.25
N ASP A 226 7.84 -5.31 22.64
CA ASP A 226 8.67 -5.16 21.44
C ASP A 226 7.86 -4.67 20.24
N HIS A 227 6.57 -5.04 20.15
CA HIS A 227 5.67 -4.54 19.11
C HIS A 227 5.37 -3.05 19.31
N HIS A 228 5.06 -2.61 20.53
CA HIS A 228 4.82 -1.20 20.81
C HIS A 228 6.07 -0.34 20.57
N GLU A 229 7.24 -0.80 21.04
CA GLU A 229 8.51 -0.10 20.79
C GLU A 229 8.77 0.03 19.28
N HIS A 230 8.51 -1.03 18.49
CA HIS A 230 8.66 -0.99 17.04
C HIS A 230 7.72 0.03 16.36
N ILE A 231 6.45 0.08 16.78
CA ILE A 231 5.47 1.04 16.28
C ILE A 231 5.91 2.48 16.58
N GLU A 232 6.30 2.73 17.84
CA GLU A 232 6.76 4.05 18.28
C GLU A 232 8.00 4.50 17.50
N ASP A 233 8.94 3.59 17.25
CA ASP A 233 10.13 3.85 16.45
C ASP A 233 9.76 4.24 15.01
N MET A 234 8.82 3.54 14.38
CA MET A 234 8.36 3.88 13.03
C MET A 234 7.72 5.27 12.98
N TYR A 235 6.83 5.57 13.92
CA TYR A 235 6.17 6.88 14.00
C TYR A 235 7.17 8.01 14.27
N LEU A 236 8.10 7.78 15.19
CA LEU A 236 9.17 8.72 15.48
C LEU A 236 10.02 8.99 14.24
N GLN A 237 10.37 7.97 13.44
CA GLN A 237 11.09 8.13 12.18
C GLN A 237 10.31 8.99 11.18
N VAL A 238 9.00 8.76 11.04
CA VAL A 238 8.13 9.58 10.17
C VAL A 238 8.10 11.04 10.65
N LEU A 239 7.94 11.28 11.95
CA LEU A 239 7.95 12.63 12.53
C LEU A 239 9.31 13.32 12.35
N ILE A 240 10.42 12.60 12.50
CA ILE A 240 11.77 13.12 12.22
C ILE A 240 11.89 13.50 10.74
N HIS A 241 11.43 12.65 9.82
CA HIS A 241 11.46 12.92 8.39
C HIS A 241 10.64 14.17 8.05
N LEU A 242 9.40 14.25 8.53
CA LEU A 242 8.52 15.42 8.36
C LEU A 242 9.16 16.72 8.88
N ARG A 243 9.93 16.64 9.98
CA ARG A 243 10.68 17.79 10.50
C ARG A 243 11.86 18.15 9.59
N GLN A 244 12.62 17.17 9.13
CA GLN A 244 13.79 17.38 8.25
C GLN A 244 13.38 17.99 6.90
N THR A 245 12.23 17.62 6.36
CA THR A 245 11.66 18.19 5.12
C THR A 245 10.95 19.52 5.35
N GLY A 246 10.90 20.02 6.59
CA GLY A 246 10.31 21.32 6.92
C GLY A 246 8.77 21.32 6.92
N LEU A 247 8.12 20.15 6.94
CA LEU A 247 6.67 20.01 7.05
C LEU A 247 6.19 20.16 8.51
N LEU A 248 7.03 19.79 9.47
CA LEU A 248 6.84 20.09 10.90
C LEU A 248 7.69 21.29 11.32
N LYS A 249 7.10 22.48 11.29
CA LYS A 249 7.67 23.70 11.87
C LYS A 249 7.01 23.99 13.22
N LYS A 250 7.84 24.35 14.20
CA LYS A 250 7.38 24.98 15.45
C LYS A 250 7.03 26.43 15.11
N GLU A 251 5.78 26.80 15.37
CA GLU A 251 5.30 28.19 15.23
C GLU A 251 5.83 29.07 16.37
#